data_AF-A0A1E5GMN9-F1
#
_entry.id   AF-A0A1E5GMN9-F1
#
_cell.length_a   1.000
_cell.length_b   1.000
_cell.length_c   1.000
_cell.angle_alpha   90.00
_cell.angle_beta   90.00
_cell.angle_gamma   90.00
#
_symmetry.space_group_name_H-M   'P 1'
#
loop_
_entity.id
_entity.type
_entity.pdbx_description
1 polymer ?
#
loop_
_entity_poly.entity_id
_entity_poly.type
_entity_poly.pdbx_seq_one_letter_code
_entity_poly.pdbx_strand_id
1 'polypeptide(L)'
;MNDSSRKNKRKEKQYAAKKRSTQLLKIVLLPLFFLLALIFLIYGRNKSDDPYLLHLSKKQEDLLVIKEKKYVDIYTWEELVAAISNKELTEINIKKDIKFPQSQNKLKLNQLTKVREEKIFRYDDTLKKEQKQTILMVSLIKRNLSRKVLISGEKRNIDLGNVEIDLPKGLELEFKEVTLLRSYHY
;
A
#
# COMPACT_ATOMS: atom_id res chain seq x y z
N MET A 1 24.56 -75.52 18.16
CA MET A 1 23.39 -74.85 17.53
C MET A 1 22.80 -73.84 18.51
N ASN A 2 23.26 -72.58 18.55
CA ASN A 2 22.69 -71.55 19.45
C ASN A 2 22.74 -70.11 18.91
N ASP A 3 23.30 -69.90 17.71
CA ASP A 3 23.42 -68.57 17.11
C ASP A 3 22.10 -68.06 16.49
N SER A 4 21.22 -68.97 16.07
CA SER A 4 19.88 -68.64 15.56
C SER A 4 18.99 -68.01 16.64
N SER A 5 19.03 -68.55 17.87
CA SER A 5 18.28 -68.03 19.03
C SER A 5 18.72 -66.62 19.45
N ARG A 6 20.05 -66.37 19.50
CA ARG A 6 20.59 -65.04 19.81
C ARG A 6 20.30 -64.01 18.72
N LYS A 7 20.35 -64.39 17.44
CA LYS A 7 19.97 -63.50 16.32
C LYS A 7 18.48 -63.12 16.36
N ASN A 8 17.59 -64.07 16.67
CA ASN A 8 16.15 -63.80 16.77
C ASN A 8 15.82 -62.87 17.95
N LYS A 9 16.41 -63.08 19.14
CA LYS A 9 16.23 -62.17 20.28
C LYS A 9 16.73 -60.75 20.02
N ARG A 10 17.81 -60.58 19.23
CA ARG A 10 18.29 -59.24 18.83
C ARG A 10 17.33 -58.57 17.84
N LYS A 11 16.79 -59.32 16.86
CA LYS A 11 15.80 -58.81 15.92
C LYS A 11 14.50 -58.40 16.62
N GLU A 12 14.01 -59.18 17.59
CA GLU A 12 12.82 -58.83 18.38
C GLU A 12 13.02 -57.55 19.21
N LYS A 13 14.19 -57.41 19.88
CA LYS A 13 14.53 -56.19 20.62
C LYS A 13 14.62 -54.96 19.70
N GLN A 14 15.20 -55.12 18.52
CA GLN A 14 15.23 -54.05 17.51
C GLN A 14 13.84 -53.73 16.95
N TYR A 15 12.98 -54.74 16.75
CA TYR A 15 11.60 -54.53 16.29
C TYR A 15 10.76 -53.81 17.36
N ALA A 16 10.90 -54.18 18.63
CA ALA A 16 10.23 -53.52 19.75
C ALA A 16 10.71 -52.06 19.92
N ALA A 17 12.02 -51.81 19.79
CA ALA A 17 12.58 -50.46 19.82
C ALA A 17 12.12 -49.62 18.61
N LYS A 18 12.09 -50.21 17.40
CA LYS A 18 11.57 -49.56 16.19
C LYS A 18 10.08 -49.27 16.29
N LYS A 19 9.29 -50.16 16.91
CA LYS A 19 7.85 -49.96 17.18
C LYS A 19 7.61 -48.84 18.20
N ARG A 20 8.38 -48.77 19.28
CA ARG A 20 8.32 -47.65 20.25
C ARG A 20 8.76 -46.32 19.62
N SER A 21 9.83 -46.33 18.84
CA SER A 21 10.32 -45.14 18.12
C SER A 21 9.29 -44.64 17.10
N THR A 22 8.69 -45.54 16.31
CA THR A 22 7.63 -45.16 15.35
C THR A 22 6.33 -44.74 16.03
N GLN A 23 6.01 -45.29 17.21
CA GLN A 23 4.88 -44.80 18.03
C GLN A 23 5.15 -43.40 18.56
N LEU A 24 6.34 -43.12 19.09
CA LEU A 24 6.73 -41.78 19.55
C LEU A 24 6.76 -40.78 18.38
N LEU A 25 7.27 -41.21 17.22
CA LEU A 25 7.27 -40.39 16.01
C LEU A 25 5.82 -40.07 15.59
N LYS A 26 4.89 -41.03 15.65
CA LYS A 26 3.45 -40.79 15.40
C LYS A 26 2.84 -39.86 16.45
N ILE A 27 3.15 -40.04 17.73
CA ILE A 27 2.62 -39.21 18.84
C ILE A 27 3.10 -37.76 18.74
N VAL A 28 4.29 -37.50 18.18
CA VAL A 28 4.82 -36.14 18.00
C VAL A 28 4.42 -35.55 16.64
N LEU A 29 4.45 -36.36 15.56
CA LEU A 29 4.08 -35.89 14.23
C LEU A 29 2.59 -35.65 14.07
N LEU A 30 1.70 -36.44 14.68
CA LEU A 30 0.25 -36.18 14.60
C LEU A 30 -0.13 -34.78 15.12
N PRO A 31 0.22 -34.38 16.35
CA PRO A 31 -0.12 -33.06 16.85
C PRO A 31 0.60 -31.95 16.08
N LEU A 32 1.80 -32.20 15.56
CA LEU A 32 2.50 -31.25 14.68
C LEU A 32 1.77 -31.07 13.34
N PHE A 33 1.29 -32.15 12.73
CA PHE A 33 0.45 -32.11 11.52
C PHE A 33 -0.90 -31.45 11.80
N PHE A 34 -1.52 -31.68 12.96
CA PHE A 34 -2.75 -30.99 13.37
C PHE A 34 -2.51 -29.49 13.58
N LEU A 35 -1.38 -29.09 14.18
CA LEU A 35 -1.00 -27.67 14.32
C LEU A 35 -0.76 -27.00 12.97
N LEU A 36 -0.04 -27.66 12.06
CA LEU A 36 0.17 -27.17 10.69
C LEU A 36 -1.12 -27.11 9.90
N ALA A 37 -2.01 -28.10 10.05
CA ALA A 37 -3.33 -28.11 9.43
C ALA A 37 -4.22 -26.99 10.00
N LEU A 38 -4.13 -26.68 11.29
CA LEU A 38 -4.85 -25.56 11.91
C LEU A 38 -4.35 -24.22 11.35
N ILE A 39 -3.02 -24.05 11.21
CA ILE A 39 -2.43 -22.87 10.55
C ILE A 39 -2.89 -22.79 9.10
N PHE A 40 -2.95 -23.91 8.38
CA PHE A 40 -3.44 -23.96 7.00
C PHE A 40 -4.97 -23.77 6.90
N LEU A 41 -5.75 -24.09 7.93
CA LEU A 41 -7.18 -23.79 8.00
C LEU A 41 -7.44 -22.30 8.29
N ILE A 42 -6.59 -21.68 9.12
CA ILE A 42 -6.69 -20.26 9.47
C ILE A 42 -6.12 -19.37 8.35
N TYR A 43 -5.01 -19.77 7.71
CA TYR A 43 -4.33 -18.98 6.66
C TYR A 43 -4.57 -19.48 5.24
N GLY A 44 -4.74 -20.78 5.02
CA GLY A 44 -4.96 -21.38 3.69
C GLY A 44 -6.41 -21.27 3.21
N ARG A 45 -7.39 -21.11 4.12
CA ARG A 45 -8.78 -20.78 3.75
C ARG A 45 -8.95 -19.33 3.27
N ASN A 46 -7.93 -18.48 3.42
CA ASN A 46 -7.90 -17.12 2.86
C ASN A 46 -7.39 -17.03 1.42
N LYS A 47 -7.32 -18.14 0.67
CA LYS A 47 -6.78 -18.15 -0.70
C LYS A 47 -7.72 -18.62 -1.80
N SER A 48 -8.99 -18.91 -1.51
CA SER A 48 -9.93 -19.27 -2.56
C SER A 48 -11.30 -18.76 -2.22
N ASP A 49 -11.70 -17.78 -3.03
CA ASP A 49 -13.07 -17.37 -3.31
C ASP A 49 -13.71 -16.36 -2.34
N ASP A 50 -13.72 -15.11 -2.84
CA ASP A 50 -14.73 -14.06 -2.64
C ASP A 50 -14.53 -12.89 -1.64
N PRO A 51 -15.03 -11.68 -1.99
CA PRO A 51 -14.19 -10.51 -2.22
C PRO A 51 -14.35 -9.38 -1.17
N TYR A 52 -14.37 -9.73 0.13
CA TYR A 52 -14.73 -8.79 1.21
C TYR A 52 -13.90 -8.94 2.51
N LEU A 53 -12.58 -8.78 2.46
CA LEU A 53 -11.75 -8.60 3.67
C LEU A 53 -10.83 -7.37 3.49
N LEU A 54 -11.33 -6.13 3.46
CA LEU A 54 -11.94 -5.41 4.60
C LEU A 54 -11.09 -5.34 5.88
N HIS A 55 -9.80 -5.71 5.85
CA HIS A 55 -8.89 -5.51 6.99
C HIS A 55 -7.65 -4.66 6.73
N LEU A 56 -7.42 -4.24 5.48
CA LEU A 56 -6.34 -3.29 5.15
C LEU A 56 -6.78 -1.83 5.16
N SER A 57 -8.09 -1.54 5.17
CA SER A 57 -8.63 -0.18 5.11
C SER A 57 -8.39 0.65 6.38
N LYS A 58 -8.33 0.03 7.57
CA LYS A 58 -8.05 0.78 8.81
C LYS A 58 -6.59 1.23 8.95
N LYS A 59 -5.64 0.46 8.39
CA LYS A 59 -4.21 0.74 8.61
C LYS A 59 -3.72 1.98 7.87
N GLN A 60 -4.47 2.45 6.88
CA GLN A 60 -4.09 3.59 6.06
C GLN A 60 -4.66 4.91 6.61
N GLU A 61 -5.75 4.86 7.37
CA GLU A 61 -6.24 6.00 8.15
C GLU A 61 -5.35 6.30 9.36
N ASP A 62 -4.69 5.26 9.92
CA ASP A 62 -3.80 5.36 11.10
C ASP A 62 -2.38 5.91 10.82
N LEU A 63 -2.04 6.27 9.59
CA LEU A 63 -0.67 6.72 9.25
C LEU A 63 -0.40 8.20 9.52
N LEU A 64 -1.43 8.98 9.83
CA LEU A 64 -1.27 10.41 10.08
C LEU A 64 -1.55 10.70 11.56
N VAL A 65 -0.49 10.97 12.31
CA VAL A 65 -0.61 11.43 13.70
C VAL A 65 -1.18 12.85 13.68
N ILE A 66 -2.49 12.95 13.85
CA ILE A 66 -3.20 14.23 13.95
C ILE A 66 -2.80 14.89 15.27
N LYS A 67 -2.03 15.97 15.21
CA LYS A 67 -1.72 16.80 16.38
C LYS A 67 -2.89 17.76 16.65
N GLU A 68 -3.05 18.20 17.90
CA GLU A 68 -4.16 19.01 18.43
C GLU A 68 -4.58 20.24 17.60
N LYS A 69 -3.73 20.70 16.66
CA LYS A 69 -3.97 21.80 15.73
C LYS A 69 -4.32 21.36 14.30
N LYS A 70 -5.13 20.31 14.06
CA LYS A 70 -5.66 19.96 12.71
C LYS A 70 -4.62 20.02 11.57
N TYR A 71 -3.38 19.65 11.87
CA TYR A 71 -2.27 19.71 10.92
C TYR A 71 -1.54 18.38 10.87
N VAL A 72 -0.85 18.14 9.76
CA VAL A 72 -0.07 16.94 9.55
C VAL A 72 1.25 17.26 8.87
N ASP A 73 2.31 16.58 9.30
CA ASP A 73 3.60 16.59 8.64
C ASP A 73 3.63 15.44 7.62
N ILE A 74 4.00 15.72 6.37
CA ILE A 74 4.05 14.73 5.29
C ILE A 74 5.42 14.70 4.60
N TYR A 75 5.72 13.56 4.00
CA TYR A 75 6.99 13.23 3.37
C TYR A 75 6.81 12.62 1.97
N THR A 76 5.63 12.10 1.66
CA THR A 76 5.35 11.46 0.37
C THR A 76 4.09 12.02 -0.32
N TRP A 77 3.95 11.70 -1.61
CA TRP A 77 2.78 12.12 -2.38
C TRP A 77 1.52 11.36 -1.94
N GLU A 78 1.63 10.11 -1.48
CA GLU A 78 0.49 9.35 -0.96
C GLU A 78 -0.07 10.01 0.30
N GLU A 79 0.81 10.45 1.18
CA GLU A 79 0.47 11.18 2.40
C GLU A 79 -0.18 12.53 2.07
N LEU A 80 0.30 13.24 1.05
CA LEU A 80 -0.34 14.46 0.55
C LEU A 80 -1.79 14.21 0.11
N VAL A 81 -2.00 13.20 -0.72
CA VAL A 81 -3.34 12.85 -1.22
C VAL A 81 -4.26 12.40 -0.08
N ALA A 82 -3.75 11.61 0.86
CA ALA A 82 -4.49 11.17 2.03
C ALA A 82 -4.86 12.36 2.93
N ALA A 83 -3.92 13.27 3.18
CA ALA A 83 -4.13 14.46 3.99
C ALA A 83 -5.17 15.41 3.37
N ILE A 84 -5.10 15.65 2.06
CA ILE A 84 -6.11 16.44 1.34
C ILE A 84 -7.50 15.78 1.46
N SER A 85 -7.55 14.44 1.41
CA SER A 85 -8.78 13.64 1.52
C SER A 85 -9.39 13.59 2.93
N ASN A 86 -8.64 14.01 3.96
CA ASN A 86 -9.09 14.02 5.35
C ASN A 86 -9.73 15.37 5.71
N LYS A 87 -11.05 15.39 5.91
CA LYS A 87 -11.86 16.60 6.20
C LYS A 87 -11.44 17.39 7.44
N GLU A 88 -10.77 16.75 8.38
CA GLU A 88 -10.41 17.36 9.65
C GLU A 88 -9.15 18.22 9.56
N LEU A 89 -8.29 17.98 8.56
CA LEU A 89 -6.98 18.63 8.43
C LEU A 89 -7.05 19.97 7.68
N THR A 90 -6.78 21.08 8.34
CA THR A 90 -6.76 22.40 7.71
C THR A 90 -5.38 22.81 7.21
N GLU A 91 -4.33 22.18 7.70
CA GLU A 91 -2.94 22.51 7.38
C GLU A 91 -2.12 21.25 7.09
N ILE A 92 -1.27 21.30 6.07
CA ILE A 92 -0.39 20.22 5.63
C ILE A 92 1.02 20.79 5.50
N ASN A 93 1.96 20.21 6.24
CA ASN A 93 3.35 20.65 6.22
C ASN A 93 4.25 19.64 5.50
N ILE A 94 4.88 20.08 4.43
CA ILE A 94 5.77 19.28 3.61
C ILE A 94 7.17 19.32 4.22
N LYS A 95 7.64 18.18 4.71
CA LYS A 95 8.97 18.07 5.32
C LYS A 95 10.07 17.66 4.35
N LYS A 96 9.70 17.15 3.18
CA LYS A 96 10.63 16.70 2.14
C LYS A 96 10.07 17.02 0.75
N ASP A 97 10.95 17.20 -0.23
CA ASP A 97 10.52 17.33 -1.62
C ASP A 97 9.73 16.09 -2.07
N ILE A 98 8.58 16.35 -2.68
CA ILE A 98 7.62 15.32 -3.09
C ILE A 98 7.71 15.16 -4.60
N LYS A 99 7.77 13.92 -5.08
CA LYS A 99 7.74 13.59 -6.50
C LYS A 99 6.60 12.62 -6.80
N PHE A 100 5.75 12.99 -7.75
CA PHE A 100 4.64 12.16 -8.19
C PHE A 100 5.12 11.05 -9.14
N PRO A 101 4.62 9.82 -8.97
CA PRO A 101 4.84 8.75 -9.93
C PRO A 101 4.28 9.11 -11.31
N GLN A 102 4.97 8.69 -12.37
CA GLN A 102 4.59 8.99 -13.76
C GLN A 102 3.88 7.81 -14.45
N SER A 103 3.30 6.88 -13.67
CA SER A 103 2.58 5.74 -14.21
C SER A 103 1.24 5.55 -13.52
N GLN A 104 0.21 5.18 -14.31
CA GLN A 104 -1.16 5.06 -13.83
C GLN A 104 -1.30 4.07 -12.67
N ASN A 105 -0.61 2.93 -12.74
CA ASN A 105 -0.66 1.90 -11.70
C ASN A 105 -0.07 2.36 -10.36
N LYS A 106 0.94 3.25 -10.39
CA LYS A 106 1.54 3.79 -9.17
C LYS A 106 0.73 4.95 -8.60
N LEU A 107 0.02 5.70 -9.44
CA LEU A 107 -0.85 6.81 -9.02
C LEU A 107 -2.20 6.35 -8.46
N LYS A 108 -2.65 5.14 -8.81
CA LYS A 108 -3.91 4.57 -8.29
C LYS A 108 -3.73 4.16 -6.82
N LEU A 109 -4.04 5.07 -5.91
CA LEU A 109 -4.25 4.74 -4.49
C LEU A 109 -5.67 4.21 -4.31
N ASN A 110 -5.76 2.95 -3.89
CA ASN A 110 -7.02 2.28 -3.62
C ASN A 110 -7.94 3.16 -2.77
N GLN A 111 -9.18 3.34 -3.23
CA GLN A 111 -10.25 4.09 -2.54
C GLN A 111 -10.04 5.60 -2.36
N LEU A 112 -8.85 6.14 -2.61
CA LEU A 112 -8.56 7.58 -2.50
C LEU A 112 -8.60 8.31 -3.83
N THR A 113 -8.10 7.69 -4.90
CA THR A 113 -7.89 8.36 -6.19
C THR A 113 -8.47 7.58 -7.36
N LYS A 114 -8.90 8.32 -8.38
CA LYS A 114 -9.23 7.82 -9.71
C LYS A 114 -8.28 8.47 -10.71
N VAL A 115 -7.53 7.65 -11.44
CA VAL A 115 -6.56 8.14 -12.43
C VAL A 115 -7.09 7.92 -13.84
N ARG A 116 -7.10 8.97 -14.65
CA ARG A 116 -7.50 8.98 -16.07
C ARG A 116 -6.38 9.51 -16.92
N GLU A 117 -6.31 9.06 -18.16
CA GLU A 117 -5.44 9.65 -19.16
C GLU A 117 -6.22 10.70 -19.93
N GLU A 118 -5.65 11.89 -20.06
CA GLU A 118 -6.19 12.96 -20.89
C GLU A 118 -5.13 13.45 -21.86
N LYS A 119 -5.57 13.92 -23.04
CA LYS A 119 -4.69 14.50 -24.04
C LYS A 119 -4.88 16.01 -24.03
N ILE A 120 -3.83 16.73 -23.63
CA ILE A 120 -3.79 18.19 -23.68
C ILE A 120 -3.00 18.64 -24.91
N PHE A 121 -3.39 19.77 -25.47
CA PHE A 121 -2.62 20.43 -26.52
C PHE A 121 -1.53 21.27 -25.86
N ARG A 122 -0.29 21.06 -26.29
CA ARG A 122 0.86 21.83 -25.84
C ARG A 122 1.56 22.41 -27.05
N TYR A 123 1.90 23.70 -26.98
CA TYR A 123 2.80 24.28 -27.95
C TYR A 123 4.23 23.82 -27.68
N ASP A 124 4.84 23.17 -28.66
CA ASP A 124 6.25 22.77 -28.63
C ASP A 124 7.08 23.89 -29.24
N ASP A 125 7.83 24.63 -28.42
CA ASP A 125 8.69 25.73 -28.86
C ASP A 125 9.80 25.29 -29.80
N THR A 126 10.28 24.04 -29.68
CA THR A 126 11.34 23.52 -30.54
C THR A 126 10.82 23.20 -31.94
N LEU A 127 9.58 22.71 -32.03
CA LEU A 127 8.93 22.37 -33.28
C LEU A 127 8.00 23.48 -33.80
N LYS A 128 7.86 24.59 -33.06
CA LYS A 128 6.95 25.71 -33.32
C LYS A 128 5.54 25.27 -33.72
N LYS A 129 5.02 24.25 -33.05
CA LYS A 129 3.70 23.66 -33.38
C LYS A 129 3.03 23.09 -32.15
N GLU A 130 1.70 23.00 -32.20
CA GLU A 130 0.93 22.29 -31.20
C GLU A 130 1.10 20.77 -31.33
N GLN A 131 1.39 20.12 -30.21
CA GLN A 131 1.46 18.69 -30.07
C GLN A 131 0.53 18.22 -28.96
N LYS A 132 -0.18 17.13 -29.20
CA LYS A 132 -0.96 16.45 -28.17
C LYS A 132 0.00 15.72 -27.23
N GLN A 133 -0.01 16.09 -25.94
CA GLN A 133 0.68 15.36 -24.88
C GLN A 133 -0.34 14.65 -24.00
N THR A 134 -0.02 13.42 -23.62
CA THR A 134 -0.83 12.67 -22.65
C THR A 134 -0.42 13.06 -21.24
N ILE A 135 -1.38 13.47 -20.43
CA ILE A 135 -1.24 13.70 -18.99
C ILE A 135 -2.07 12.68 -18.20
N LEU A 136 -1.65 12.46 -16.96
CA LEU A 136 -2.36 11.61 -16.01
C LEU A 136 -3.14 12.49 -15.05
N MET A 137 -4.46 12.52 -15.20
CA MET A 137 -5.34 13.28 -14.32
C MET A 137 -5.74 12.42 -13.11
N VAL A 138 -5.42 12.88 -11.92
CA VAL A 138 -5.65 12.21 -10.64
C VAL A 138 -6.76 12.95 -9.90
N SER A 139 -7.97 12.40 -9.96
CA SER A 139 -9.12 12.93 -9.21
C SER A 139 -9.22 12.27 -7.84
N LEU A 140 -9.63 13.03 -6.82
CA LEU A 140 -10.00 12.46 -5.52
C LEU A 140 -11.38 11.78 -5.60
N ILE A 141 -11.52 10.59 -5.02
CA ILE A 141 -12.81 9.86 -4.99
C ILE A 141 -13.81 10.55 -4.04
N LYS A 142 -13.33 11.07 -2.90
CA LYS A 142 -14.17 11.81 -1.95
C LYS A 142 -14.55 13.18 -2.52
N ARG A 143 -15.85 13.37 -2.81
CA ARG A 143 -16.37 14.59 -3.45
C ARG A 143 -16.85 15.68 -2.48
N ASN A 144 -17.19 15.31 -1.24
CA ASN A 144 -17.68 16.27 -0.25
C ASN A 144 -16.50 16.79 0.62
N LEU A 145 -15.61 17.57 0.01
CA LEU A 145 -14.41 18.14 0.64
C LEU A 145 -14.40 19.68 0.56
N SER A 146 -15.56 20.33 0.52
CA SER A 146 -15.64 21.80 0.36
C SER A 146 -15.03 22.51 1.57
N ARG A 147 -13.79 23.01 1.43
CA ARG A 147 -13.00 23.68 2.46
C ARG A 147 -11.72 24.28 1.87
N LYS A 148 -11.05 25.10 2.66
CA LYS A 148 -9.71 25.60 2.36
C LYS A 148 -8.64 24.81 3.15
N VAL A 149 -7.55 24.45 2.48
CA VAL A 149 -6.40 23.74 3.08
C VAL A 149 -5.13 24.51 2.78
N LEU A 150 -4.35 24.81 3.83
CA LEU A 150 -3.03 25.41 3.71
C LEU A 150 -1.97 24.33 3.54
N ILE A 151 -1.15 24.43 2.49
CA ILE A 151 0.00 23.57 2.23
C ILE A 151 1.27 24.41 2.41
N SER A 152 1.97 24.17 3.52
CA SER A 152 3.25 24.82 3.83
C SER A 152 4.40 23.87 3.54
N GLY A 153 5.59 24.40 3.26
CA GLY A 153 6.73 23.51 3.06
C GLY A 153 8.10 24.14 3.11
N GLU A 154 8.33 25.28 3.77
CA GLU A 154 9.70 25.77 4.05
C GLU A 154 10.67 25.73 2.82
N LYS A 155 10.20 26.15 1.65
CA LYS A 155 10.90 26.13 0.33
C LYS A 155 11.06 24.74 -0.32
N ARG A 156 10.23 23.77 0.04
CA ARG A 156 10.18 22.44 -0.59
C ARG A 156 9.45 22.46 -1.93
N ASN A 157 9.73 21.44 -2.72
CA ASN A 157 9.15 21.29 -4.06
C ASN A 157 8.14 20.14 -4.11
N ILE A 158 7.06 20.33 -4.88
CA ILE A 158 6.18 19.26 -5.35
C ILE A 158 6.38 19.13 -6.85
N ASP A 159 6.98 18.03 -7.30
CA ASP A 159 7.14 17.69 -8.71
C ASP A 159 5.99 16.80 -9.19
N LEU A 160 5.09 17.40 -9.97
CA LEU A 160 3.97 16.71 -10.60
C LEU A 160 4.38 16.02 -11.91
N GLY A 161 5.38 16.51 -12.63
CA GLY A 161 5.67 16.04 -13.99
C GLY A 161 4.43 16.13 -14.90
N ASN A 162 4.11 15.05 -15.62
CA ASN A 162 2.94 14.94 -16.52
C ASN A 162 1.64 14.58 -15.78
N VAL A 163 1.58 14.82 -14.46
CA VAL A 163 0.41 14.53 -13.63
C VAL A 163 -0.36 15.83 -13.39
N GLU A 164 -1.68 15.74 -13.40
CA GLU A 164 -2.55 16.81 -12.92
C GLU A 164 -3.41 16.31 -11.77
N ILE A 165 -3.59 17.13 -10.74
CA ILE A 165 -4.50 16.81 -9.64
C ILE A 165 -5.82 17.51 -9.89
N ASP A 166 -6.85 16.73 -10.16
CA ASP A 166 -8.22 17.20 -10.34
C ASP A 166 -8.90 17.31 -8.96
N LEU A 167 -9.03 18.55 -8.48
CA LEU A 167 -9.58 18.86 -7.18
C LEU A 167 -11.11 18.88 -7.21
N PRO A 168 -11.79 18.26 -6.23
CA PRO A 168 -13.25 18.34 -6.15
C PRO A 168 -13.71 19.79 -5.94
N LYS A 169 -14.89 20.10 -6.48
CA LYS A 169 -15.50 21.43 -6.37
C LYS A 169 -15.59 21.89 -4.90
N GLY A 170 -15.12 23.10 -4.63
CA GLY A 170 -15.14 23.73 -3.31
C GLY A 170 -13.93 23.41 -2.43
N LEU A 171 -13.00 22.53 -2.88
CA LEU A 171 -11.71 22.37 -2.22
C LEU A 171 -10.72 23.40 -2.78
N GLU A 172 -10.20 24.25 -1.90
CA GLU A 172 -9.20 25.25 -2.23
C GLU A 172 -7.87 24.91 -1.54
N LEU A 173 -6.79 24.87 -2.32
CA LEU A 173 -5.44 24.66 -1.81
C LEU A 173 -4.68 25.98 -1.85
N GLU A 174 -4.24 26.45 -0.70
CA GLU A 174 -3.34 27.60 -0.58
C GLU A 174 -1.91 27.10 -0.35
N PHE A 175 -0.96 27.58 -1.15
CA PHE A 175 0.44 27.16 -1.04
C PHE A 175 1.26 28.28 -0.39
N LYS A 176 2.01 27.94 0.66
CA LYS A 176 2.94 28.84 1.34
C LYS A 176 4.34 28.25 1.33
N GLU A 177 5.29 28.96 0.73
CA GLU A 177 6.69 28.53 0.67
C GLU A 177 6.85 27.12 0.07
N VAL A 178 6.05 26.80 -0.95
CA VAL A 178 6.14 25.55 -1.71
C VAL A 178 6.23 25.88 -3.19
N THR A 179 7.18 25.27 -3.89
CA THR A 179 7.26 25.39 -5.35
C THR A 179 6.55 24.22 -6.00
N LEU A 180 5.55 24.48 -6.83
CA LEU A 180 4.87 23.46 -7.62
C LEU A 180 5.53 23.36 -9.00
N LEU A 181 6.15 22.22 -9.31
CA LEU A 181 6.81 21.96 -10.59
C LEU A 181 5.88 21.10 -11.45
N ARG A 182 5.59 21.57 -12.67
CA ARG A 182 4.78 20.88 -13.68
C ARG A 182 5.61 20.75 -14.95
N SER A 183 5.45 19.65 -15.68
CA SER A 183 6.16 19.46 -16.96
C SER A 183 5.53 20.24 -18.12
N TYR A 184 4.35 20.81 -17.91
CA TYR A 184 3.60 21.63 -18.86
C TYR A 184 3.20 22.94 -18.18
N HIS A 185 3.43 24.06 -18.88
CA HIS A 185 3.00 25.39 -18.47
C HIS A 185 1.71 25.71 -19.24
N TYR A 186 0.72 26.31 -18.57
CA TYR A 186 -0.51 26.82 -19.19
C TYR A 186 -0.24 28.17 -19.87
#